data_AF-A0A820BA34-F1
#
_entry.id   AF-A0A820BA34-F1
#
_cell.length_a   1.000
_cell.length_b   1.000
_cell.length_c   1.000
_cell.angle_alpha   90.00
_cell.angle_beta   90.00
_cell.angle_gamma   90.00
#
_symmetry.space_group_name_H-M   'P 1'
#
loop_
_entity.id
_entity.type
_entity.pdbx_description
1 polymer ?
#
loop_
_entity_poly.entity_id
_entity_poly.type
_entity_poly.pdbx_seq_one_letter_code
_entity_poly.pdbx_strand_id
1 'polypeptide(L)'
;MLFSYFYDIAFYVGLIVNDNDDHSSTIPIRVLKQTAKKVFHGSSSASTKHPFLCFDLTYIYSVLTKGYGLSEDIQIHICKKIQQFEVT
;
A
#
# COMPACT_ATOMS: atom_id res chain seq x y z
N MET A 1 11.88 -0.36 1.13
CA MET A 1 11.00 -1.27 1.88
C MET A 1 10.04 -0.42 2.69
N LEU A 2 8.78 -0.83 2.81
CA LEU A 2 7.72 -0.11 3.52
C LEU A 2 7.06 -1.03 4.55
N PHE A 3 6.68 -0.49 5.71
CA PHE A 3 6.25 -1.24 6.90
C PHE A 3 5.08 -0.57 7.62
N SER A 4 4.60 -1.18 8.70
CA SER A 4 3.67 -0.58 9.66
C SER A 4 2.41 -0.04 8.94
N TYR A 5 2.12 1.25 9.06
CA TYR A 5 0.99 1.90 8.38
C TYR A 5 0.88 1.61 6.87
N PHE A 6 1.99 1.55 6.13
CA PHE A 6 1.95 1.24 4.70
C PHE A 6 1.47 -0.20 4.42
N TYR A 7 1.80 -1.13 5.32
CA TYR A 7 1.34 -2.51 5.24
C TYR A 7 -0.17 -2.60 5.47
N ASP A 8 -0.70 -1.92 6.48
CA ASP A 8 -2.13 -1.96 6.80
C ASP A 8 -2.97 -1.40 5.66
N ILE A 9 -2.57 -0.26 5.08
CA ILE A 9 -3.26 0.31 3.92
C ILE A 9 -3.24 -0.67 2.75
N ALA A 10 -2.08 -1.23 2.41
CA ALA A 10 -1.93 -2.21 1.33
C ALA A 10 -2.74 -3.49 1.58
N PHE A 11 -2.85 -3.93 2.83
CA PHE A 11 -3.67 -5.06 3.24
C PHE A 11 -5.17 -4.78 3.04
N TYR A 12 -5.67 -3.64 3.50
CA TYR A 12 -7.08 -3.28 3.37
C TYR A 12 -7.56 -3.15 1.92
N VAL A 13 -6.66 -2.78 1.01
CA VAL A 13 -6.97 -2.64 -0.42
C VAL A 13 -6.66 -3.91 -1.22
N GLY A 14 -6.29 -5.00 -0.55
CA GLY A 14 -6.05 -6.30 -1.17
C GLY A 14 -4.77 -6.39 -2.01
N LEU A 15 -3.79 -5.53 -1.77
CA LEU A 15 -2.47 -5.60 -2.42
C LEU A 15 -1.53 -6.61 -1.76
N ILE A 16 -1.92 -7.14 -0.59
CA ILE A 16 -1.20 -8.18 0.14
C ILE A 16 -2.15 -9.38 0.26
N VAL A 17 -1.71 -10.53 -0.24
CA VAL A 17 -2.46 -11.79 -0.15
C VAL A 17 -1.87 -12.61 0.99
N ASN A 18 -2.72 -13.08 1.91
CA ASN A 18 -2.32 -14.05 2.95
C ASN A 18 -2.25 -15.46 2.35
N ASP A 19 -1.37 -15.68 1.37
CA ASP A 19 -1.30 -16.98 0.67
C ASP A 19 -0.29 -17.93 1.32
N ASN A 20 0.75 -17.42 1.98
CA ASN A 20 1.77 -18.22 2.70
C ASN A 20 2.33 -17.40 3.87
N ASP A 21 3.17 -18.01 4.74
CA ASP A 21 3.85 -17.40 5.91
C ASP A 21 4.63 -16.09 5.62
N ASP A 22 4.73 -15.70 4.35
CA ASP A 22 5.37 -14.48 3.87
C ASP A 22 4.34 -13.35 3.76
N HIS A 23 4.17 -12.59 4.86
CA HIS A 23 3.35 -11.38 4.92
C HIS A 23 4.03 -10.20 4.20
N SER A 24 4.37 -10.39 2.93
CA SER A 24 5.06 -9.42 2.11
C SER A 24 4.50 -9.37 0.68
N SER A 25 4.66 -8.24 0.01
CA SER A 25 4.23 -8.03 -1.36
C SER A 25 5.16 -7.03 -2.05
N THR A 26 5.53 -7.33 -3.30
CA THR A 26 6.34 -6.43 -4.12
C THR A 26 5.47 -5.90 -5.25
N ILE A 27 5.22 -4.59 -5.24
CA ILE A 27 4.38 -3.91 -6.23
C ILE A 27 5.08 -2.69 -6.81
N PRO A 28 4.84 -2.31 -8.07
CA PRO A 28 5.34 -1.05 -8.60
C PRO A 28 4.52 0.14 -8.06
N ILE A 29 5.16 1.29 -7.87
CA ILE A 29 4.52 2.50 -7.30
C ILE A 29 3.26 2.92 -8.07
N ARG A 30 3.23 2.73 -9.40
CA ARG A 30 2.04 2.99 -10.25
C ARG A 30 0.78 2.27 -9.78
N VAL A 31 0.90 1.10 -9.12
CA VAL A 31 -0.25 0.34 -8.62
C VAL A 31 -0.95 1.09 -7.50
N LEU A 32 -0.24 1.82 -6.64
CA LEU A 32 -0.85 2.63 -5.58
C LEU A 32 -1.82 3.67 -6.16
N LYS A 33 -1.39 4.37 -7.22
CA LYS A 33 -2.21 5.36 -7.94
C LYS A 33 -3.43 4.71 -8.60
N GLN A 34 -3.26 3.55 -9.23
CA GLN A 34 -4.37 2.82 -9.84
C GLN A 34 -5.38 2.35 -8.80
N THR A 35 -4.91 1.85 -7.66
CA THR A 35 -5.76 1.43 -6.55
C THR A 35 -6.47 2.61 -5.91
N ALA A 36 -5.80 3.76 -5.75
CA ALA A 36 -6.44 4.99 -5.26
C ALA A 36 -7.64 5.39 -6.15
N LYS A 37 -7.44 5.37 -7.47
CA LYS A 37 -8.52 5.65 -8.44
C LYS A 37 -9.65 4.62 -8.38
N LYS A 38 -9.35 3.35 -8.12
CA LYS A 38 -10.37 2.30 -7.94
C LYS A 38 -11.19 2.52 -6.67
N VAL A 39 -10.53 2.86 -5.56
CA VAL A 39 -11.19 3.15 -4.27
C VAL A 39 -12.02 4.43 -4.36
N PHE A 40 -11.58 5.43 -5.12
CA PHE A 40 -12.32 6.67 -5.33
C PHE A 40 -13.62 6.45 -6.13
N HIS A 41 -13.56 5.71 -7.23
CA HIS A 41 -14.72 5.49 -8.12
C HIS A 41 -15.62 4.33 -7.70
N GLY A 42 -15.10 3.38 -6.92
CA GLY A 42 -15.81 2.19 -6.49
C GLY A 42 -16.28 2.30 -5.05
N SER A 43 -17.52 1.92 -4.79
CA SER A 43 -18.01 1.63 -3.43
C SER A 43 -17.46 0.28 -2.97
N SER A 44 -16.14 0.19 -2.75
CA SER A 44 -15.52 -1.02 -2.24
C SER A 44 -15.95 -1.24 -0.78
N SER A 45 -16.17 -2.47 -0.35
CA SER A 45 -16.48 -2.76 1.06
C SER A 45 -15.38 -2.27 2.02
N ALA A 46 -14.16 -2.12 1.51
CA ALA A 46 -13.03 -1.50 2.20
C ALA A 46 -13.22 0.01 2.43
N SER A 47 -13.76 0.77 1.47
CA SER A 47 -14.00 2.21 1.64
C SER A 47 -15.08 2.51 2.67
N THR A 48 -16.05 1.61 2.86
CA THR A 48 -17.06 1.73 3.93
C THR A 48 -16.45 1.51 5.32
N LYS A 49 -15.50 0.58 5.45
CA LYS A 49 -14.81 0.32 6.72
C LYS A 49 -13.71 1.33 7.03
N HIS A 50 -13.09 1.88 5.98
CA HIS A 50 -11.97 2.80 6.06
C HIS A 50 -12.21 3.98 5.10
N PRO A 51 -12.91 5.04 5.57
CA PRO A 51 -13.37 6.13 4.73
C PRO A 51 -12.24 6.95 4.09
N PHE A 52 -11.02 6.88 4.65
CA PHE A 52 -9.87 7.67 4.20
C PHE A 52 -8.90 6.91 3.29
N LEU A 53 -9.20 5.67 2.87
CA LEU A 53 -8.27 4.86 2.05
C LEU A 53 -7.81 5.53 0.75
N CYS A 54 -8.71 6.24 0.07
CA CYS A 54 -8.33 6.97 -1.15
C CYS A 54 -7.30 8.08 -0.83
N PHE A 55 -7.50 8.79 0.27
CA PHE A 55 -6.57 9.82 0.73
C PHE A 55 -5.24 9.20 1.13
N ASP A 56 -5.26 8.12 1.91
CA ASP A 56 -4.07 7.41 2.39
C ASP A 56 -3.22 6.88 1.22
N LEU A 57 -3.83 6.22 0.24
CA LEU A 57 -3.14 5.76 -0.96
C LEU A 57 -2.55 6.92 -1.78
N THR A 58 -3.28 8.03 -1.87
CA THR A 58 -2.82 9.23 -2.57
C THR A 58 -1.65 9.89 -1.84
N TYR A 59 -1.70 9.93 -0.50
CA TYR A 59 -0.64 10.43 0.36
C TYR A 59 0.63 9.59 0.18
N ILE A 60 0.53 8.25 0.30
CA ILE A 60 1.66 7.33 0.11
C ILE A 60 2.28 7.51 -1.28
N TYR A 61 1.45 7.51 -2.33
CA TYR A 61 1.94 7.71 -3.70
C TYR A 61 2.64 9.07 -3.86
N SER A 62 2.09 10.13 -3.28
CA SER A 62 2.66 11.48 -3.36
C SER A 62 3.97 11.59 -2.59
N VAL A 63 4.08 10.97 -1.41
CA VAL A 63 5.34 10.93 -0.65
C VAL A 63 6.43 10.21 -1.45
N LEU A 64 6.11 9.06 -2.06
CA LEU A 64 7.09 8.29 -2.84
C LEU A 64 7.53 9.02 -4.12
N THR A 65 6.59 9.61 -4.86
CA THR A 65 6.89 10.22 -6.16
C THR A 65 7.31 11.69 -6.06
N LYS A 66 6.62 12.49 -5.26
CA LYS A 66 6.87 13.94 -5.09
C LYS A 66 7.79 14.25 -3.93
N GLY A 67 7.69 13.49 -2.84
CA GLY A 67 8.58 13.66 -1.68
C GLY A 67 9.98 13.09 -1.95
N TYR A 68 10.06 11.82 -2.35
CA TYR A 68 11.32 11.12 -2.59
C TYR A 68 11.80 11.10 -4.05
N GLY A 69 10.97 11.55 -5.00
CA GLY A 69 11.37 11.62 -6.42
C GLY A 69 11.44 10.26 -7.13
N LEU A 70 10.83 9.21 -6.57
CA LEU A 70 10.88 7.86 -7.14
C LEU A 70 10.03 7.76 -8.42
N SER A 71 10.53 7.04 -9.42
CA SER A 71 9.78 6.72 -10.64
C SER A 71 8.62 5.77 -10.34
N GLU A 72 7.51 5.91 -11.06
CA GLU A 72 6.30 5.09 -10.89
C GLU A 72 6.54 3.59 -11.19
N ASP A 73 7.60 3.27 -11.94
CA ASP A 73 7.97 1.91 -12.32
C ASP A 73 8.84 1.19 -11.27
N ILE A 74 9.35 1.92 -10.27
CA ILE A 74 10.14 1.34 -9.19
C ILE A 74 9.25 0.38 -8.40
N GLN A 75 9.79 -0.80 -8.13
CA GLN A 75 9.17 -1.78 -7.27
C GLN A 75 9.44 -1.47 -5.80
N ILE A 76 8.38 -1.41 -5.02
CA ILE A 76 8.42 -1.28 -3.57
C ILE A 76 8.06 -2.62 -2.95
N HIS A 77 8.87 -3.04 -1.98
CA HIS A 77 8.62 -4.20 -1.15
C HIS A 77 7.92 -3.75 0.14
N ILE A 78 6.71 -4.23 0.36
CA ILE A 78 5.86 -3.97 1.52
C ILE A 78 5.85 -5.24 2.36
N CYS A 79 6.17 -5.15 3.64
CA CYS A 79 6.25 -6.32 4.51
C CYS A 79 5.83 -6.00 5.94
N LYS A 80 5.23 -6.99 6.62
CA LYS A 80 4.77 -6.84 8.01
C LYS A 80 5.92 -6.90 9.03
N LYS A 81 6.93 -7.73 8.75
CA LYS A 81 8.07 -8.01 9.65
C LYS A 81 9.38 -8.02 8.87
N ILE A 82 10.45 -7.53 9.48
CA ILE A 82 11.82 -7.78 9.02
C ILE A 82 12.47 -8.70 10.05
N GLN A 83 12.96 -9.87 9.64
CA GLN A 83 13.82 -10.74 10.46
C GLN A 83 13.32 -10.93 11.92
N GLN A 84 12.05 -11.33 12.09
CA GLN A 84 11.41 -11.60 13.38
C GLN A 84 11.15 -10.39 14.32
N PHE A 85 11.56 -9.17 13.95
CA PHE A 85 11.21 -7.97 14.71
C PHE A 85 10.10 -7.19 14.00
N GLU A 86 9.11 -6.77 14.80
CA GLU A 86 8.12 -5.79 14.35
C GLU A 86 8.83 -4.46 14.14
N VAL A 87 8.60 -3.85 12.97
CA VAL A 87 9.09 -2.51 12.67
C VAL A 87 7.96 -1.55 13.00
N THR A 88 8.02 -0.97 14.20
CA THR A 88 7.04 -0.01 14.72
C THR A 88 7.00 1.26 13.87
#